data_AF-A0A2P5API7-F1
#
_entry.id   AF-A0A2P5API7-F1
#
_cell.length_a   1.000
_cell.length_b   1.000
_cell.length_c   1.000
_cell.angle_alpha   90.00
_cell.angle_beta   90.00
_cell.angle_gamma   90.00
#
_symmetry.space_group_name_H-M   'P 1'
#
loop_
_entity.id
_entity.type
_entity.pdbx_description
1 polymer ?
#
loop_
_entity_poly.entity_id
_entity_poly.type
_entity_poly.pdbx_seq_one_letter_code
_entity_poly.pdbx_strand_id
1 'polypeptide(L)'
;MTAPRFKISTARLCKGWREFSDANNLEVGDVCIFELLNGTEISFEVSIVRFTEYAFLEWSQAGDYATGTSKQKGDVRVIEID
;
A
#
# COMPACT_ATOMS: atom_id res chain seq x y z
N MET A 1 35.34 17.60 15.42
CA MET A 1 34.28 16.59 15.25
C MET A 1 33.25 17.15 14.28
N THR A 2 33.21 16.66 13.05
CA THR A 2 32.25 17.13 12.03
C THR A 2 30.96 16.33 12.12
N ALA A 3 29.80 17.00 12.11
CA ALA A 3 28.50 16.35 12.15
C ALA A 3 28.31 15.41 10.93
N PRO A 4 27.64 14.25 11.10
CA PRO A 4 27.34 13.37 9.98
C PRO A 4 26.47 14.13 8.97
N ARG A 5 26.94 14.21 7.72
CA ARG A 5 26.07 14.61 6.61
C ARG A 5 25.15 13.43 6.31
N PHE A 6 23.94 13.46 6.83
CA PHE A 6 22.88 12.60 6.37
C PHE A 6 22.58 12.98 4.91
N LYS A 7 23.06 12.17 3.97
CA LYS A 7 22.63 12.26 2.58
C LYS A 7 21.18 11.79 2.55
N ILE A 8 20.25 12.73 2.36
CA ILE A 8 18.89 12.40 1.97
C ILE A 8 19.00 11.87 0.54
N SER A 9 18.86 10.55 0.40
CA SER A 9 18.66 9.92 -0.91
C SER A 9 17.17 9.74 -1.11
N THR A 10 16.70 10.01 -2.32
CA THR A 10 15.31 9.78 -2.70
C THR A 10 15.25 8.43 -3.43
N ALA A 11 14.38 7.54 -2.96
CA ALA A 11 14.04 6.31 -3.67
C ALA A 11 12.70 6.51 -4.37
N ARG A 12 12.54 5.93 -5.56
CA ARG A 12 11.31 6.01 -6.35
C ARG A 12 10.95 4.63 -6.87
N LEU A 13 9.68 4.24 -6.69
CA LEU A 13 9.10 3.12 -7.44
C LEU A 13 8.83 3.63 -8.86
N CYS A 14 9.44 2.96 -9.84
CA CYS A 14 9.39 3.38 -11.24
C CYS A 14 8.69 2.30 -12.08
N LYS A 15 9.46 1.40 -12.70
CA LYS A 15 8.96 0.31 -13.52
C LYS A 15 8.13 -0.66 -12.66
N GLY A 16 7.01 -1.16 -13.19
CA GLY A 16 6.14 -2.11 -12.50
C GLY A 16 5.14 -1.47 -11.52
N TRP A 17 5.36 -0.22 -11.10
CA TRP A 17 4.44 0.44 -10.16
C TRP A 17 3.05 0.67 -10.76
N ARG A 18 2.98 1.09 -12.03
CA ARG A 18 1.70 1.33 -12.69
C ARG A 18 0.91 0.03 -12.82
N GLU A 19 1.58 -1.03 -13.27
CA GLU A 19 1.01 -2.36 -13.42
C GLU A 19 0.53 -2.91 -12.07
N PHE A 20 1.31 -2.72 -11.01
CA PHE A 20 0.92 -3.07 -9.64
C PHE A 20 -0.31 -2.28 -9.18
N SER A 21 -0.31 -0.96 -9.39
CA SER A 21 -1.42 -0.08 -9.01
C SER A 21 -2.72 -0.46 -9.71
N ASP A 22 -2.66 -0.68 -11.03
CA ASP A 22 -3.80 -1.07 -11.84
C ASP A 22 -4.30 -2.47 -11.45
N ALA A 23 -3.40 -3.44 -11.28
CA ALA A 23 -3.75 -4.82 -10.93
C ALA A 23 -4.31 -4.98 -9.51
N ASN A 24 -4.06 -4.01 -8.63
CA ASN A 24 -4.60 -3.96 -7.27
C ASN A 24 -5.72 -2.95 -7.10
N ASN A 25 -6.17 -2.26 -8.16
CA ASN A 25 -7.18 -1.20 -8.05
C ASN A 25 -6.83 -0.20 -6.93
N LEU A 26 -5.58 0.27 -6.87
CA LEU A 26 -5.22 1.29 -5.89
C LEU A 26 -5.89 2.61 -6.25
N GLU A 27 -6.52 3.24 -5.26
CA GLU A 27 -7.13 4.55 -5.40
C GLU A 27 -6.42 5.59 -4.53
N VAL A 28 -6.62 6.87 -4.84
CA VAL A 28 -6.09 7.96 -4.01
C VAL A 28 -6.72 7.87 -2.62
N GLY A 29 -5.87 7.76 -1.60
CA GLY A 29 -6.28 7.58 -0.21
C GLY A 29 -5.96 6.20 0.35
N ASP A 30 -5.77 5.19 -0.50
CA ASP A 30 -5.27 3.90 -0.06
C ASP A 30 -3.83 4.02 0.46
N VAL A 31 -3.50 3.21 1.48
CA VAL A 31 -2.18 3.19 2.10
C VAL A 31 -1.51 1.85 1.79
N CYS A 32 -0.35 1.87 1.13
CA CYS A 32 0.48 0.69 0.93
C CYS A 32 1.58 0.63 2.00
N ILE A 33 1.66 -0.49 2.71
CA ILE A 33 2.71 -0.80 3.68
C ILE A 33 3.63 -1.83 3.04
N PHE A 34 4.92 -1.50 2.94
CA PHE A 34 5.94 -2.34 2.34
C PHE A 34 6.85 -2.90 3.44
N GLU A 35 6.81 -4.21 3.65
CA GLU A 35 7.71 -4.91 4.56
C GLU A 35 8.85 -5.55 3.75
N LEU A 36 10.09 -5.14 4.04
CA LEU A 36 11.25 -5.70 3.37
C LEU A 36 11.46 -7.15 3.81
N LEU A 37 11.48 -8.06 2.84
CA LEU A 37 11.74 -9.47 3.09
C LEU A 37 13.25 -9.73 3.14
N ASN A 38 13.66 -10.64 4.03
CA ASN A 38 15.05 -11.09 4.08
C ASN A 38 15.33 -12.01 2.89
N GLY A 39 16.23 -11.59 2.00
CA GLY A 39 16.60 -12.34 0.81
C GLY A 39 17.87 -11.81 0.14
N THR A 40 18.30 -12.49 -0.93
CA THR A 40 19.40 -12.04 -1.79
C THR A 40 18.97 -10.93 -2.76
N GLU A 41 17.67 -10.81 -3.01
CA GLU A 41 17.05 -9.81 -3.87
C GLU A 41 16.16 -8.88 -3.03
N ILE A 42 15.93 -7.67 -3.54
CA ILE A 42 15.08 -6.68 -2.86
C ILE A 42 13.62 -7.02 -3.16
N SER A 43 12.93 -7.57 -2.17
CA SER A 43 11.53 -7.98 -2.28
C SER A 43 10.73 -7.41 -1.10
N PHE A 44 9.50 -6.99 -1.37
CA PHE A 44 8.59 -6.48 -0.34
C PHE A 44 7.30 -7.28 -0.30
N GLU A 45 6.87 -7.65 0.90
CA GLU A 45 5.47 -7.99 1.15
C GLU A 45 4.67 -6.68 1.24
N VAL A 46 3.59 -6.59 0.46
CA VAL A 46 2.75 -5.38 0.41
C VAL A 46 1.39 -5.64 1.03
N SER A 47 1.10 -4.90 2.09
CA SER A 47 -0.24 -4.82 2.68
C SER A 47 -0.92 -3.53 2.24
N ILE A 48 -2.13 -3.61 1.69
CA ILE A 48 -2.89 -2.46 1.23
C ILE A 48 -4.05 -2.21 2.19
N VAL A 49 -4.06 -1.05 2.83
CA VAL A 49 -5.16 -0.60 3.68
C VAL A 49 -6.04 0.35 2.86
N ARG A 50 -7.32 -0.01 2.73
CA ARG A 50 -8.23 0.66 1.81
C ARG A 50 -8.92 1.87 2.45
N PHE A 51 -8.94 2.98 1.73
CA PHE A 51 -9.62 4.21 2.20
C PHE A 51 -11.11 4.00 2.41
N THR A 52 -11.74 3.20 1.55
CA THR A 52 -13.19 2.91 1.61
C THR A 52 -13.60 2.22 2.92
N GLU A 53 -12.70 1.47 3.56
CA GLU A 53 -12.93 0.85 4.87
C GLU A 53 -12.89 1.89 6.00
N TYR A 54 -12.05 2.93 5.90
CA TYR A 54 -12.02 4.05 6.84
C TYR A 54 -13.23 4.97 6.70
N ALA A 55 -13.65 5.25 5.47
CA ALA A 55 -14.87 6.00 5.22
C ALA A 55 -16.10 5.26 5.76
N PHE A 56 -16.16 3.92 5.66
CA PHE A 56 -17.25 3.12 6.22
C PHE A 56 -17.23 3.04 7.76
N LEU A 57 -16.06 3.05 8.41
CA LEU A 57 -15.96 3.06 9.88
C LEU A 57 -16.36 4.41 10.48
N GLU A 58 -16.04 5.52 9.82
CA GLU A 58 -16.58 6.84 10.22
C GLU A 58 -18.07 6.97 9.86
N TRP A 59 -18.49 6.47 8.68
CA TRP A 59 -19.88 6.57 8.24
C TRP A 59 -20.80 5.56 8.94
N SER A 60 -20.31 4.48 9.51
CA SER A 60 -21.14 3.59 10.34
C SER A 60 -21.61 4.23 11.65
N GLN A 61 -21.07 5.40 12.02
CA GLN A 61 -21.64 6.28 13.05
C GLN A 61 -22.69 7.27 12.51
N ALA A 62 -22.74 7.47 11.19
CA ALA A 62 -23.72 8.27 10.48
C ALA A 62 -24.68 7.36 9.68
N GLY A 63 -25.76 6.91 10.32
CA GLY A 63 -26.67 5.88 9.82
C GLY A 63 -26.99 5.86 8.31
N ASP A 64 -27.06 4.62 7.81
CA ASP A 64 -27.89 4.15 6.69
C ASP A 64 -27.64 4.71 5.27
N TYR A 65 -26.68 4.10 4.57
CA TYR A 65 -26.90 3.74 3.16
C TYR A 65 -26.40 2.32 2.91
N ALA A 66 -27.34 1.41 2.68
CA ALA A 66 -27.01 0.05 2.30
C ALA A 66 -26.33 0.05 0.92
N THR A 67 -25.10 -0.46 0.83
CA THR A 67 -24.55 -0.93 -0.45
C THR A 67 -23.73 -2.19 -0.21
N GLY A 68 -23.98 -3.21 -1.05
CA GLY A 68 -23.71 -4.61 -0.77
C GLY A 68 -22.26 -4.97 -0.50
N THR A 69 -22.06 -5.86 0.48
CA THR A 69 -20.75 -6.36 0.90
C THR A 69 -20.29 -7.48 -0.03
N SER A 70 -19.26 -7.21 -0.83
CA SER A 70 -18.38 -8.25 -1.35
C SER A 70 -17.21 -8.38 -0.38
N LYS A 71 -17.14 -9.49 0.35
CA LYS A 71 -15.94 -9.85 1.13
C LYS A 71 -14.87 -10.28 0.13
N GLN A 72 -13.78 -9.52 0.01
CA GLN A 72 -12.55 -10.03 -0.57
C GLN A 72 -11.50 -10.17 0.53
N LYS A 73 -11.15 -11.43 0.76
CA LYS A 73 -10.03 -11.89 1.58
C LYS A 73 -8.76 -11.23 1.04
N GLY A 74 -8.02 -10.54 1.91
CA GLY A 74 -6.81 -9.80 1.53
C GLY A 74 -5.86 -10.64 0.68
N ASP A 75 -5.60 -10.16 -0.53
CA ASP A 75 -4.56 -10.66 -1.41
C ASP A 75 -3.23 -10.07 -0.92
N VAL A 76 -2.39 -10.91 -0.32
CA VAL A 76 -0.99 -10.56 -0.05
C VAL A 76 -0.25 -10.67 -1.37
N ARG A 77 0.38 -9.58 -1.82
CA ARG A 77 1.17 -9.56 -3.05
C ARG A 77 2.60 -9.16 -2.74
N VAL A 78 3.54 -9.95 -3.25
CA VAL A 78 4.97 -9.67 -3.19
C VAL A 78 5.35 -8.89 -4.44
N ILE A 79 6.09 -7.79 -4.27
CA ILE A 79 6.72 -7.09 -5.38
C ILE A 79 8.23 -7.24 -5.31
N GLU A 80 8.84 -7.53 -6.45
CA GLU A 80 10.28 -7.52 -6.66
C GLU A 80 10.65 -6.21 -7.37
N ILE A 81 11.72 -5.57 -6.92
CA ILE A 81 12.22 -4.33 -7.55
C ILE A 81 13.47 -4.67 -8.37
N ASP A 82 13.36 -4.55 -9.70
CA ASP A 82 14.47 -4.59 -10.67
C ASP A 82 15.41 -3.37 -10.55
#